data_AF-A0A3D0GBH4-F1
#
_entry.id   AF-A0A3D0GBH4-F1
#
_cell.length_a   1.000
_cell.length_b   1.000
_cell.length_c   1.000
_cell.angle_alpha   90.00
_cell.angle_beta   90.00
_cell.angle_gamma   90.00
#
_symmetry.space_group_name_H-M   'P 1'
#
loop_
_entity.id
_entity.type
_entity.pdbx_description
1 polymer ?
#
loop_
_entity_poly.entity_id
_entity_poly.type
_entity_poly.pdbx_seq_one_letter_code
_entity_poly.pdbx_strand_id
1 'polypeptide(L)'
;MGDTFNLGWKLVQVLKGLSDPALLHSYSAERWNEAKRLVDTNRDWTRATAEADKAPNPDTSGTPVFQQQFDARRVFTAGLAVCYEPSALIGEATYQALATGQEVGKRFHSAPVVRLADAKPMQLGHAATADARWRLYAFAGRDDRGQPGAGIHALCDYLETNPDSPIVKYGRPGEDNDAIIDVRAIFQQGFRDLSHGDMPSLLKPAKGKYGLQDYEKVFCTDHKSGMNIFAMRGIDRDQGCIIVVRPDQYIAQVLPLDGFVELSTFFDGFLLPASED
;
A
#
# COMPACT_ATOMS: atom_id res chain seq x y z
N MET A 1 -17.97 -0.84 9.19
CA MET A 1 -17.10 -1.71 8.36
C MET A 1 -15.65 -1.24 8.35
N GLY A 2 -15.36 0.03 8.05
CA GLY A 2 -13.98 0.54 8.09
C GLY A 2 -13.28 0.39 9.45
N ASP A 3 -14.00 0.60 10.55
CA ASP A 3 -13.44 0.46 11.91
C ASP A 3 -12.99 -0.97 12.22
N THR A 4 -13.84 -1.96 11.91
CA THR A 4 -13.52 -3.38 12.16
C THR A 4 -12.48 -3.92 11.18
N PHE A 5 -12.39 -3.37 9.96
CA PHE A 5 -11.31 -3.72 9.02
C PHE A 5 -9.95 -3.19 9.51
N ASN A 6 -9.93 -2.01 10.15
CA ASN A 6 -8.74 -1.46 10.80
C ASN A 6 -8.35 -2.22 12.08
N LEU A 7 -9.32 -2.60 12.93
CA LEU A 7 -9.03 -3.32 14.18
C LEU A 7 -8.67 -4.80 13.94
N GLY A 8 -9.28 -5.45 12.95
CA GLY A 8 -9.19 -6.89 12.74
C GLY A 8 -7.75 -7.40 12.54
N TRP A 9 -6.98 -6.76 11.66
CA TRP A 9 -5.59 -7.19 11.43
C TRP A 9 -4.69 -6.92 12.63
N LYS A 10 -4.93 -5.84 13.38
CA LYS A 10 -4.17 -5.50 14.60
C LYS A 10 -4.38 -6.56 15.68
N LEU A 11 -5.62 -7.03 15.85
CA LEU A 11 -5.93 -8.15 16.73
C LEU A 11 -5.23 -9.44 16.27
N VAL A 12 -5.25 -9.75 14.97
CA VAL A 12 -4.56 -10.94 14.44
C VAL A 12 -3.06 -10.88 14.72
N GLN A 13 -2.41 -9.73 14.50
CA GLN A 13 -0.98 -9.54 14.76
C GLN A 13 -0.64 -9.76 16.25
N VAL A 14 -1.40 -9.14 17.16
CA VAL A 14 -1.16 -9.27 18.62
C VAL A 14 -1.46 -10.68 19.12
N LEU A 15 -2.59 -11.28 18.72
CA LEU A 15 -2.98 -12.61 19.19
C LEU A 15 -2.06 -13.72 18.67
N LYS A 16 -1.38 -13.50 17.53
CA LYS A 16 -0.35 -14.40 17.00
C LYS A 16 1.06 -14.12 17.57
N GLY A 17 1.21 -13.14 18.45
CA GLY A 17 2.52 -12.75 18.99
C GLY A 17 3.47 -12.12 17.96
N LEU A 18 2.93 -11.56 16.87
CA LEU A 18 3.69 -10.91 15.81
C LEU A 18 3.95 -9.43 16.09
N SER A 19 3.16 -8.79 16.95
CA SER A 19 3.30 -7.37 17.30
C SER A 19 3.01 -7.09 18.77
N ASP A 20 3.59 -6.00 19.29
CA ASP A 20 3.35 -5.55 20.66
C ASP A 20 1.87 -5.18 20.90
N PRO A 21 1.25 -5.53 22.04
CA PRO A 21 -0.12 -5.16 22.36
C PRO A 21 -0.44 -3.66 22.29
N ALA A 22 0.56 -2.79 22.45
CA ALA A 22 0.43 -1.34 22.29
C ALA A 22 -0.05 -0.95 20.88
N LEU A 23 0.14 -1.82 19.87
CA LEU A 23 -0.42 -1.67 18.52
C LEU A 23 -1.92 -1.37 18.56
N LEU A 24 -2.67 -1.96 19.51
CA LEU A 24 -4.12 -1.79 19.62
C LEU A 24 -4.55 -0.36 19.96
N HIS A 25 -3.68 0.44 20.58
CA HIS A 25 -3.98 1.86 20.86
C HIS A 25 -4.15 2.68 19.57
N SER A 26 -3.47 2.28 18.49
CA SER A 26 -3.61 2.95 17.19
C SER A 26 -5.04 2.88 16.64
N TYR A 27 -5.86 1.87 17.00
CA TYR A 27 -7.25 1.80 16.54
C TYR A 27 -8.04 3.03 16.99
N SER A 28 -7.98 3.36 18.28
CA SER A 28 -8.71 4.51 18.81
C SER A 28 -8.12 5.81 18.26
N ALA A 29 -6.79 5.94 18.26
CA ALA A 29 -6.10 7.13 17.77
C ALA A 29 -6.42 7.45 16.30
N GLU A 30 -6.48 6.43 15.45
CA GLU A 30 -6.81 6.57 14.03
C GLU A 30 -8.31 6.77 13.79
N ARG A 31 -9.14 5.89 14.33
CA ARG A 31 -10.57 5.81 13.95
C ARG A 31 -11.42 6.87 14.64
N TRP A 32 -11.05 7.28 15.85
CA TRP A 32 -11.79 8.34 16.55
C TRP A 32 -11.65 9.69 15.82
N ASN A 33 -10.44 10.04 15.38
CA ASN A 33 -10.18 11.27 14.63
C ASN A 33 -10.98 11.31 13.31
N GLU A 34 -11.03 10.20 12.59
CA GLU A 34 -11.81 10.09 11.35
C GLU A 34 -13.32 10.12 11.60
N ALA A 35 -13.80 9.46 12.66
CA ALA A 35 -15.22 9.53 13.04
C ALA A 35 -15.62 10.96 13.42
N LYS A 36 -14.76 11.67 14.17
CA LYS A 36 -14.98 13.08 14.49
C LYS A 36 -15.02 13.95 13.23
N ARG A 37 -14.05 13.78 12.33
CA ARG A 37 -13.99 14.50 11.05
C ARG A 37 -15.24 14.25 10.21
N LEU A 38 -15.73 13.01 10.18
CA LEU A 38 -16.97 12.65 9.50
C LEU A 38 -18.19 13.40 10.07
N VAL A 39 -18.32 13.41 11.40
CA VAL A 39 -19.41 14.11 12.10
C VAL A 39 -19.35 15.62 11.85
N ASP A 40 -18.19 16.24 11.99
CA ASP A 40 -18.01 17.68 11.77
C ASP A 40 -18.33 18.05 10.31
N THR A 41 -17.81 17.29 9.34
CA THR A 41 -18.07 17.54 7.92
C THR A 41 -19.56 17.40 7.58
N ASN A 42 -20.23 16.38 8.15
CA ASN A 42 -21.65 16.16 7.92
C ASN A 42 -22.53 17.26 8.55
N ARG A 43 -22.14 17.77 9.74
CA ARG A 43 -22.80 18.91 10.38
C ARG A 43 -22.72 20.15 9.48
N ASP A 44 -21.53 20.45 8.97
CA ASP A 44 -21.31 21.63 8.13
C ASP A 44 -22.06 21.52 6.79
N TRP A 45 -22.11 20.32 6.20
CA TRP A 45 -22.90 20.05 5.00
C TRP A 45 -24.40 20.22 5.24
N THR A 46 -24.93 19.66 6.32
CA THR A 46 -26.37 19.78 6.66
C THR A 46 -26.76 21.24 6.81
N ARG A 47 -25.93 22.05 7.48
CA ARG A 47 -26.17 23.49 7.64
C ARG A 47 -26.14 24.22 6.30
N ALA A 48 -25.09 24.03 5.49
CA ALA A 48 -24.94 24.70 4.21
C ALA A 48 -26.10 24.39 3.23
N THR A 49 -26.57 23.15 3.23
CA THR A 49 -27.72 22.74 2.39
C THR A 49 -29.01 23.39 2.87
N ALA A 50 -29.28 23.37 4.18
CA ALA A 50 -30.47 23.99 4.76
C ALA A 50 -30.51 25.53 4.59
N GLU A 51 -29.35 26.19 4.51
CA GLU A 51 -29.23 27.61 4.19
C GLU A 51 -29.47 27.88 2.71
N ALA A 52 -28.94 27.04 1.82
CA ALA A 52 -29.15 27.15 0.38
C ALA A 52 -30.63 26.98 -0.02
N ASP A 53 -31.35 26.05 0.62
CA ASP A 53 -32.79 25.81 0.38
C ASP A 53 -33.68 27.00 0.81
N LYS A 54 -33.17 27.89 1.68
CA LYS A 54 -33.88 29.09 2.15
C LYS A 54 -33.60 30.32 1.29
N ALA A 55 -32.60 30.28 0.41
CA ALA A 55 -32.25 31.42 -0.42
C ALA A 55 -33.26 31.56 -1.58
N PRO A 56 -33.78 32.78 -1.87
CA PRO A 56 -34.64 33.00 -3.03
C PRO A 56 -33.85 32.72 -4.32
N ASN A 57 -34.40 31.87 -5.20
CA ASN A 57 -33.79 31.39 -6.44
C ASN A 57 -33.05 32.51 -7.21
N PRO A 58 -31.71 32.52 -7.24
CA PRO A 58 -30.98 33.32 -8.20
C PRO A 58 -30.91 32.50 -9.51
N ASP A 59 -31.49 33.08 -10.56
CA ASP A 59 -31.30 32.80 -11.98
C ASP A 59 -30.80 31.40 -12.39
N THR A 60 -31.68 30.62 -13.03
CA THR A 60 -31.56 29.18 -13.39
C THR A 60 -30.53 28.85 -14.49
N SER A 61 -29.52 29.70 -14.69
CA SER A 61 -28.51 29.52 -15.75
C SER A 61 -27.20 28.86 -15.29
N GLY A 62 -27.02 28.62 -13.97
CA GLY A 62 -25.82 28.01 -13.39
C GLY A 62 -26.02 26.62 -12.76
N THR A 63 -24.90 25.92 -12.53
CA THR A 63 -24.89 24.63 -11.80
C THR A 63 -25.53 24.80 -10.41
N PRO A 64 -26.53 23.98 -10.02
CA PRO A 64 -27.19 24.08 -8.72
C PRO A 64 -26.20 24.07 -7.55
N VAL A 65 -26.47 24.86 -6.50
CA VAL A 65 -25.62 24.94 -5.31
C VAL A 65 -25.35 23.56 -4.70
N PHE A 66 -26.36 22.70 -4.66
CA PHE A 66 -26.21 21.30 -4.24
C PHE A 66 -25.15 20.55 -5.05
N GLN A 67 -25.16 20.69 -6.39
CA GLN A 67 -24.21 20.01 -7.27
C GLN A 67 -22.79 20.54 -7.07
N GLN A 68 -22.60 21.85 -6.90
CA GLN A 68 -21.28 22.43 -6.57
C GLN A 68 -20.75 21.91 -5.22
N GLN A 69 -21.61 21.83 -4.21
CA GLN A 69 -21.25 21.34 -2.88
C GLN A 69 -20.96 19.83 -2.87
N PHE A 70 -21.68 19.06 -3.70
CA PHE A 70 -21.45 17.62 -3.92
C PHE A 70 -20.12 17.37 -4.63
N ASP A 71 -19.86 18.07 -5.74
CA ASP A 71 -18.62 17.94 -6.50
C ASP A 71 -17.39 18.29 -5.65
N ALA A 72 -17.49 19.35 -4.84
CA ALA A 72 -16.45 19.75 -3.89
C ALA A 72 -16.15 18.68 -2.82
N ARG A 73 -17.10 17.78 -2.53
CA ARG A 73 -16.99 16.77 -1.46
C ARG A 73 -17.05 15.32 -1.95
N ARG A 74 -16.99 15.09 -3.27
CA ARG A 74 -17.11 13.76 -3.89
C ARG A 74 -16.20 12.68 -3.26
N VAL A 75 -14.97 13.06 -2.90
CA VAL A 75 -13.97 12.15 -2.32
C VAL A 75 -14.39 11.69 -0.93
N PHE A 76 -14.99 12.58 -0.15
CA PHE A 76 -15.52 12.29 1.17
C PHE A 76 -16.75 11.37 1.10
N THR A 77 -17.71 11.69 0.24
CA THR A 77 -18.91 10.87 0.05
C THR A 77 -18.59 9.46 -0.46
N ALA A 78 -17.54 9.32 -1.28
CA ALA A 78 -17.04 8.03 -1.74
C ALA A 78 -16.27 7.24 -0.68
N GLY A 79 -16.08 7.79 0.54
CA GLY A 79 -15.32 7.14 1.61
C GLY A 79 -13.81 7.08 1.35
N LEU A 80 -13.29 7.94 0.45
CA LEU A 80 -11.89 7.95 0.01
C LEU A 80 -11.07 9.09 0.64
N ALA A 81 -11.65 9.83 1.58
CA ALA A 81 -11.04 11.01 2.19
C ALA A 81 -10.20 10.73 3.44
N VAL A 82 -10.24 9.49 3.96
CA VAL A 82 -9.46 9.08 5.13
C VAL A 82 -7.97 9.27 4.84
N CYS A 83 -7.28 9.94 5.76
CA CYS A 83 -5.85 10.16 5.71
C CYS A 83 -5.33 10.12 7.14
N TYR A 84 -4.63 9.06 7.50
CA TYR A 84 -4.07 8.93 8.84
C TYR A 84 -2.86 9.84 9.01
N GLU A 85 -2.77 10.45 10.19
CA GLU A 85 -1.64 11.29 10.60
C GLU A 85 -0.40 10.43 10.91
N PRO A 86 0.81 11.04 10.88
CA PRO A 86 2.05 10.36 11.26
C PRO A 86 1.96 9.68 12.64
N SER A 87 2.47 8.45 12.71
CA SER A 87 2.44 7.60 13.90
C SER A 87 3.41 6.41 13.74
N ALA A 88 3.45 5.48 14.70
CA ALA A 88 4.22 4.25 14.56
C ALA A 88 3.81 3.39 13.34
N LEU A 89 2.59 3.57 12.80
CA LEU A 89 2.08 2.81 11.64
C LEU A 89 2.05 3.62 10.35
N ILE A 90 2.34 4.92 10.41
CA ILE A 90 2.30 5.86 9.29
C ILE A 90 3.55 6.73 9.37
N GLY A 91 4.52 6.48 8.51
CA GLY A 91 5.76 7.23 8.46
C GLY A 91 5.57 8.67 7.98
N GLU A 92 6.62 9.47 8.11
CA GLU A 92 6.67 10.81 7.54
C GLU A 92 6.68 10.78 6.01
N ALA A 93 6.10 11.81 5.38
CA ALA A 93 6.00 11.93 3.92
C ALA A 93 7.32 12.39 3.25
N THR A 94 8.47 12.04 3.82
CA THR A 94 9.82 12.50 3.40
C THR A 94 10.12 12.21 1.93
N TYR A 95 9.71 11.04 1.44
CA TYR A 95 9.97 10.59 0.07
C TYR A 95 8.71 10.57 -0.81
N GLN A 96 7.68 11.35 -0.46
CA GLN A 96 6.39 11.35 -1.17
C GLN A 96 6.52 11.68 -2.67
N ALA A 97 7.54 12.45 -3.05
CA ALA A 97 7.82 12.80 -4.44
C ALA A 97 8.08 11.58 -5.34
N LEU A 98 8.53 10.46 -4.77
CA LEU A 98 8.74 9.22 -5.52
C LEU A 98 7.43 8.53 -5.96
N ALA A 99 6.29 8.89 -5.36
CA ALA A 99 4.99 8.30 -5.66
C ALA A 99 3.84 9.29 -5.37
N THR A 100 3.75 10.38 -6.12
CA THR A 100 2.86 11.52 -5.79
C THR A 100 1.36 11.16 -5.76
N GLY A 101 0.95 10.11 -6.46
CA GLY A 101 -0.42 9.60 -6.47
C GLY A 101 -0.72 8.53 -5.42
N GLN A 102 0.25 8.21 -4.56
CA GLN A 102 0.13 7.25 -3.45
C GLN A 102 0.51 7.96 -2.15
N GLU A 103 -0.38 8.83 -1.69
CA GLU A 103 -0.19 9.65 -0.50
C GLU A 103 -0.11 8.78 0.76
N VAL A 104 0.94 8.97 1.55
CA VAL A 104 1.11 8.33 2.85
C VAL A 104 -0.07 8.67 3.77
N GLY A 105 -0.57 7.68 4.51
CA GLY A 105 -1.77 7.82 5.34
C GLY A 105 -3.09 7.56 4.60
N LYS A 106 -3.11 7.57 3.26
CA LYS A 106 -4.31 7.25 2.46
C LYS A 106 -4.36 5.80 2.02
N ARG A 107 -5.53 5.35 1.58
CA ARG A 107 -5.69 4.01 1.00
C ARG A 107 -4.86 3.86 -0.28
N PHE A 108 -4.25 2.70 -0.44
CA PHE A 108 -3.53 2.36 -1.67
C PHE A 108 -4.47 2.43 -2.87
N HIS A 109 -4.17 3.29 -3.83
CA HIS A 109 -4.98 3.45 -5.03
C HIS A 109 -4.54 2.45 -6.09
N SER A 110 -5.29 1.36 -6.23
CA SER A 110 -5.01 0.35 -7.26
C SER A 110 -5.02 0.95 -8.67
N ALA A 111 -4.15 0.46 -9.56
CA ALA A 111 -4.23 0.74 -10.99
C ALA A 111 -4.01 -0.56 -11.81
N PRO A 112 -4.35 -0.54 -13.12
CA PRO A 112 -4.13 -1.68 -14.00
C PRO A 112 -2.64 -2.04 -14.14
N VAL A 113 -2.37 -3.34 -14.08
CA VAL A 113 -1.07 -3.97 -14.33
C VAL A 113 -1.28 -5.27 -15.09
N VAL A 114 -0.19 -5.82 -15.65
CA VAL A 114 -0.18 -7.15 -16.26
C VAL A 114 0.71 -8.06 -15.43
N ARG A 115 0.21 -9.19 -14.96
CA ARG A 115 1.04 -10.17 -14.25
C ARG A 115 2.01 -10.83 -15.22
N LEU A 116 3.28 -10.92 -14.84
CA LEU A 116 4.35 -11.40 -15.71
C LEU A 116 4.16 -12.87 -16.13
N ALA A 117 3.77 -13.73 -15.18
CA ALA A 117 3.77 -15.17 -15.38
C ALA A 117 2.76 -15.67 -16.43
N ASP A 118 1.62 -14.99 -16.58
CA ASP A 118 0.51 -15.44 -17.42
C ASP A 118 -0.10 -14.33 -18.30
N ALA A 119 0.56 -13.16 -18.35
CA ALA A 119 0.11 -11.98 -19.07
C ALA A 119 -1.32 -11.51 -18.71
N LYS A 120 -1.81 -11.84 -17.51
CA LYS A 120 -3.16 -11.50 -17.06
C LYS A 120 -3.28 -10.01 -16.72
N PRO A 121 -4.15 -9.23 -17.40
CA PRO A 121 -4.48 -7.87 -16.99
C PRO A 121 -5.30 -7.89 -15.70
N MET A 122 -4.92 -7.08 -14.72
CA MET A 122 -5.59 -7.01 -13.43
C MET A 122 -5.36 -5.67 -12.72
N GLN A 123 -6.07 -5.46 -11.62
CA GLN A 123 -5.84 -4.35 -10.70
C GLN A 123 -4.78 -4.74 -9.67
N LEU A 124 -3.69 -3.97 -9.55
CA LEU A 124 -2.58 -4.29 -8.65
C LEU A 124 -3.05 -4.44 -7.20
N GLY A 125 -3.92 -3.55 -6.72
CA GLY A 125 -4.42 -3.60 -5.35
C GLY A 125 -5.27 -4.83 -5.03
N HIS A 126 -5.74 -5.58 -6.04
CA HIS A 126 -6.47 -6.83 -5.81
C HIS A 126 -5.53 -8.03 -5.56
N ALA A 127 -4.21 -7.86 -5.78
CA ALA A 127 -3.23 -8.86 -5.36
C ALA A 127 -3.13 -8.95 -3.83
N ALA A 128 -3.50 -7.88 -3.11
CA ALA A 128 -3.64 -7.89 -1.66
C ALA A 128 -5.05 -8.36 -1.26
N THR A 129 -5.12 -9.50 -0.57
CA THR A 129 -6.32 -10.02 0.07
C THR A 129 -6.33 -9.67 1.56
N ALA A 130 -7.48 -9.82 2.21
CA ALA A 130 -7.64 -9.56 3.65
C ALA A 130 -7.07 -10.72 4.49
N ASP A 131 -5.75 -10.86 4.51
CA ASP A 131 -5.00 -11.97 5.14
C ASP A 131 -4.04 -11.53 6.27
N ALA A 132 -4.20 -10.29 6.75
CA ALA A 132 -3.39 -9.66 7.81
C ALA A 132 -1.91 -9.41 7.50
N ARG A 133 -1.45 -9.66 6.25
CA ARG A 133 -0.07 -9.40 5.83
C ARG A 133 0.19 -7.95 5.44
N TRP A 134 1.39 -7.48 5.72
CA TRP A 134 1.90 -6.23 5.17
C TRP A 134 2.31 -6.42 3.72
N ARG A 135 2.27 -5.36 2.91
CA ARG A 135 2.66 -5.41 1.50
C ARG A 135 3.79 -4.44 1.24
N LEU A 136 4.79 -4.91 0.50
CA LEU A 136 5.81 -4.05 -0.10
C LEU A 136 5.58 -4.07 -1.61
N TYR A 137 5.08 -2.96 -2.15
CA TYR A 137 5.03 -2.76 -3.61
C TYR A 137 6.31 -2.05 -4.04
N ALA A 138 7.25 -2.80 -4.61
CA ALA A 138 8.51 -2.29 -5.12
C ALA A 138 8.35 -1.93 -6.61
N PHE A 139 8.35 -0.64 -6.91
CA PHE A 139 8.32 -0.12 -8.26
C PHE A 139 9.74 0.05 -8.78
N ALA A 140 10.06 -0.61 -9.87
CA ALA A 140 11.39 -0.65 -10.44
C ALA A 140 11.75 0.66 -11.18
N GLY A 141 13.02 1.07 -11.07
CA GLY A 141 13.59 2.12 -11.91
C GLY A 141 13.57 1.75 -13.41
N ARG A 142 13.89 2.72 -14.27
CA ARG A 142 13.69 2.63 -15.73
C ARG A 142 14.38 1.43 -16.38
N ASP A 143 15.61 1.15 -15.96
CA ASP A 143 16.47 0.12 -16.54
C ASP A 143 16.56 -1.14 -15.67
N ASP A 144 15.83 -1.16 -14.56
CA ASP A 144 15.72 -2.30 -13.68
C ASP A 144 14.76 -3.33 -14.28
N ARG A 145 15.26 -4.56 -14.40
CA ARG A 145 14.60 -5.76 -14.89
C ARG A 145 14.77 -6.92 -13.90
N GLY A 146 15.14 -6.63 -12.65
CA GLY A 146 15.45 -7.63 -11.62
C GLY A 146 16.84 -8.26 -11.74
N GLN A 147 17.72 -7.71 -12.59
CA GLN A 147 19.08 -8.20 -12.77
C GLN A 147 20.00 -7.85 -11.58
N PRO A 148 21.06 -8.65 -11.32
CA PRO A 148 22.05 -8.33 -10.30
C PRO A 148 22.61 -6.91 -10.43
N GLY A 149 22.71 -6.20 -9.31
CA GLY A 149 23.16 -4.81 -9.24
C GLY A 149 22.08 -3.76 -9.53
N ALA A 150 20.87 -4.16 -9.93
CA ALA A 150 19.73 -3.25 -10.02
C ALA A 150 18.99 -3.13 -8.66
N GLY A 151 18.17 -2.09 -8.51
CA GLY A 151 17.53 -1.73 -7.23
C GLY A 151 16.58 -2.82 -6.69
N ILE A 152 15.76 -3.44 -7.53
CA ILE A 152 14.86 -4.52 -7.14
C ILE A 152 15.64 -5.75 -6.70
N HIS A 153 16.72 -6.11 -7.40
CA HIS A 153 17.57 -7.23 -6.99
C HIS A 153 18.25 -6.93 -5.65
N ALA A 154 18.83 -5.74 -5.48
CA ALA A 154 19.46 -5.34 -4.22
C ALA A 154 18.48 -5.34 -3.04
N LEU A 155 17.24 -4.87 -3.26
CA LEU A 155 16.16 -4.95 -2.27
C LEU A 155 15.81 -6.41 -1.93
N CYS A 156 15.67 -7.28 -2.94
CA CYS A 156 15.37 -8.69 -2.70
C CYS A 156 16.50 -9.39 -1.93
N ASP A 157 17.76 -9.17 -2.31
CA ASP A 157 18.93 -9.72 -1.62
C ASP A 157 18.97 -9.28 -0.16
N TYR A 158 18.78 -7.97 0.08
CA TYR A 158 18.69 -7.42 1.42
C TYR A 158 17.57 -8.11 2.21
N LEU A 159 16.38 -8.18 1.63
CA LEU A 159 15.21 -8.72 2.29
C LEU A 159 15.35 -10.22 2.62
N GLU A 160 16.02 -11.00 1.78
CA GLU A 160 16.20 -12.45 1.98
C GLU A 160 17.38 -12.82 2.89
N THR A 161 18.44 -12.00 2.94
CA THR A 161 19.73 -12.44 3.50
C THR A 161 20.24 -11.61 4.67
N ASN A 162 19.81 -10.36 4.79
CA ASN A 162 20.34 -9.48 5.84
C ASN A 162 19.62 -9.74 7.18
N PRO A 163 20.32 -9.97 8.30
CA PRO A 163 19.70 -10.17 9.62
C PRO A 163 18.82 -9.00 10.09
N ASP A 164 19.12 -7.79 9.64
CA ASP A 164 18.33 -6.59 9.97
C ASP A 164 17.11 -6.42 9.05
N SER A 165 16.98 -7.23 7.98
CA SER A 165 15.77 -7.23 7.14
C SER A 165 14.55 -7.61 7.95
N PRO A 166 13.40 -6.93 7.76
CA PRO A 166 12.18 -7.29 8.46
C PRO A 166 11.65 -8.70 8.08
N ILE A 167 11.96 -9.22 6.89
CA ILE A 167 11.57 -10.60 6.53
C ILE A 167 12.38 -11.63 7.33
N VAL A 168 13.69 -11.40 7.49
CA VAL A 168 14.57 -12.31 8.24
C VAL A 168 14.33 -12.17 9.74
N LYS A 169 14.32 -10.94 10.26
CA LYS A 169 14.25 -10.62 11.68
C LYS A 169 12.94 -11.08 12.35
N TYR A 170 11.81 -10.94 11.66
CA TYR A 170 10.49 -11.29 12.22
C TYR A 170 9.90 -12.57 11.65
N GLY A 171 10.53 -13.15 10.62
CA GLY A 171 10.13 -14.43 10.03
C GLY A 171 10.11 -15.55 11.08
N ARG A 172 9.15 -16.46 10.95
CA ARG A 172 8.97 -17.57 11.89
C ARG A 172 9.49 -18.87 11.28
N PRO A 173 10.23 -19.71 12.03
CA PRO A 173 10.69 -20.99 11.53
C PRO A 173 9.55 -21.84 10.99
N GLY A 174 9.70 -22.34 9.76
CA GLY A 174 8.71 -23.19 9.10
C GLY A 174 7.53 -22.47 8.44
N GLU A 175 7.46 -21.12 8.52
CA GLU A 175 6.52 -20.33 7.73
C GLU A 175 7.12 -19.94 6.37
N ASP A 176 6.25 -19.64 5.40
CA ASP A 176 6.66 -19.11 4.11
C ASP A 176 7.31 -17.72 4.28
N ASN A 177 8.28 -17.36 3.44
CA ASN A 177 9.01 -16.08 3.54
C ASN A 177 8.13 -14.84 3.39
N ASP A 178 6.91 -14.99 2.87
CA ASP A 178 5.92 -13.92 2.73
C ASP A 178 4.74 -14.06 3.70
N ALA A 179 4.89 -14.80 4.81
CA ALA A 179 3.83 -15.02 5.78
C ALA A 179 3.44 -13.75 6.56
N ILE A 180 4.38 -12.81 6.74
CA ILE A 180 4.16 -11.53 7.44
C ILE A 180 4.19 -10.37 6.45
N ILE A 181 5.19 -10.36 5.56
CA ILE A 181 5.44 -9.28 4.60
C ILE A 181 5.43 -9.83 3.18
N ASP A 182 4.45 -9.41 2.39
CA ASP A 182 4.22 -9.81 1.02
C ASP A 182 4.87 -8.82 0.04
N VAL A 183 5.99 -9.23 -0.57
CA VAL A 183 6.74 -8.41 -1.54
C VAL A 183 6.23 -8.63 -2.96
N ARG A 184 5.93 -7.54 -3.66
CA ARG A 184 5.47 -7.53 -5.05
C ARG A 184 6.31 -6.53 -5.85
N ALA A 185 6.84 -6.94 -6.99
CA ALA A 185 7.61 -6.07 -7.87
C ALA A 185 6.80 -5.61 -9.08
N ILE A 186 6.91 -4.34 -9.43
CA ILE A 186 6.24 -3.73 -10.57
C ILE A 186 7.30 -3.10 -11.47
N PHE A 187 7.40 -3.65 -12.69
CA PHE A 187 8.36 -3.22 -13.69
C PHE A 187 7.73 -2.33 -14.76
N GLN A 188 8.53 -1.43 -15.32
CA GLN A 188 8.09 -0.54 -16.40
C GLN A 188 8.01 -1.25 -17.75
N GLN A 189 8.82 -2.29 -17.96
CA GLN A 189 8.87 -3.02 -19.22
C GLN A 189 7.60 -3.87 -19.41
N GLY A 190 7.33 -4.28 -20.65
CA GLY A 190 6.20 -5.16 -20.95
C GLY A 190 6.49 -6.60 -20.53
N PHE A 191 5.44 -7.40 -20.33
CA PHE A 191 5.57 -8.82 -19.95
C PHE A 191 6.34 -9.67 -20.97
N ARG A 192 6.56 -9.18 -22.19
CA ARG A 192 7.36 -9.83 -23.24
C ARG A 192 8.85 -9.51 -23.16
N ASP A 193 9.21 -8.46 -22.44
CA ASP A 193 10.58 -7.95 -22.33
C ASP A 193 11.31 -8.44 -21.07
N LEU A 194 10.59 -9.19 -20.24
CA LEU A 194 11.06 -9.74 -18.97
C LEU A 194 10.89 -11.26 -18.97
N SER A 195 11.87 -11.95 -18.41
CA SER A 195 11.81 -13.38 -18.17
C SER A 195 11.51 -13.62 -16.70
N HIS A 196 10.41 -14.32 -16.40
CA HIS A 196 10.13 -14.74 -15.04
C HIS A 196 11.29 -15.56 -14.46
N GLY A 197 11.90 -16.42 -15.27
CA GLY A 197 13.04 -17.26 -14.88
C GLY A 197 14.22 -16.47 -14.31
N ASP A 198 14.41 -15.22 -14.73
CA ASP A 198 15.55 -14.39 -14.33
C ASP A 198 15.27 -13.50 -13.11
N MET A 199 14.03 -13.52 -12.58
CA MET A 199 13.67 -12.73 -11.41
C MET A 199 14.40 -13.23 -10.14
N PRO A 200 14.65 -12.37 -9.14
CA PRO A 200 15.11 -12.76 -7.80
C PRO A 200 14.25 -13.85 -7.15
N SER A 201 14.84 -14.66 -6.27
CA SER A 201 14.16 -15.74 -5.53
C SER A 201 12.97 -15.25 -4.72
N LEU A 202 13.09 -14.07 -4.09
CA LEU A 202 12.01 -13.48 -3.29
C LEU A 202 10.75 -13.18 -4.11
N LEU A 203 10.92 -12.99 -5.42
CA LEU A 203 9.83 -12.74 -6.37
C LEU A 203 9.33 -14.03 -7.05
N LYS A 204 9.90 -15.18 -6.67
CA LYS A 204 9.52 -16.52 -7.10
C LYS A 204 9.55 -17.54 -5.94
N PRO A 205 9.00 -17.20 -4.77
CA PRO A 205 9.18 -18.02 -3.58
C PRO A 205 8.49 -19.38 -3.74
N ALA A 206 9.16 -20.43 -3.30
CA ALA A 206 8.57 -21.75 -3.14
C ALA A 206 7.83 -21.82 -1.80
N LYS A 207 6.57 -22.26 -1.82
CA LYS A 207 5.66 -22.14 -0.67
C LYS A 207 4.81 -23.35 -0.36
N GLY A 208 4.33 -23.35 0.87
CA GLY A 208 3.43 -24.35 1.40
C GLY A 208 4.08 -25.73 1.49
N LYS A 209 3.27 -26.72 1.90
CA LYS A 209 3.73 -28.08 2.20
C LYS A 209 4.52 -28.76 1.07
N TYR A 210 4.26 -28.38 -0.18
CA TYR A 210 4.85 -29.01 -1.37
C TYR A 210 5.96 -28.17 -2.02
N GLY A 211 6.29 -27.00 -1.48
CA GLY A 211 7.29 -26.11 -2.06
C GLY A 211 6.95 -25.68 -3.49
N LEU A 212 5.66 -25.43 -3.76
CA LEU A 212 5.25 -24.98 -5.09
C LEU A 212 5.62 -23.52 -5.29
N GLN A 213 6.14 -23.21 -6.46
CA GLN A 213 6.53 -21.86 -6.80
C GLN A 213 5.32 -20.93 -6.95
N ASP A 214 5.36 -19.79 -6.27
CA ASP A 214 4.41 -18.69 -6.45
C ASP A 214 4.82 -17.85 -7.66
N TYR A 215 3.89 -17.67 -8.60
CA TYR A 215 4.07 -16.95 -9.87
C TYR A 215 3.43 -15.56 -9.86
N GLU A 216 2.89 -15.11 -8.72
CA GLU A 216 2.04 -13.92 -8.66
C GLU A 216 2.73 -12.69 -8.08
N LYS A 217 4.06 -12.72 -7.88
CA LYS A 217 4.80 -11.60 -7.26
C LYS A 217 5.23 -10.50 -8.23
N VAL A 218 5.23 -10.76 -9.54
CA VAL A 218 5.83 -9.87 -10.53
C VAL A 218 4.79 -9.33 -11.51
N PHE A 219 4.80 -8.01 -11.69
CA PHE A 219 3.89 -7.27 -12.55
C PHE A 219 4.64 -6.34 -13.50
N CYS A 220 3.98 -6.03 -14.60
CA CYS A 220 4.45 -5.18 -15.68
C CYS A 220 3.41 -4.09 -15.97
N THR A 221 3.82 -3.04 -16.69
CA THR A 221 2.86 -2.05 -17.18
C THR A 221 1.99 -2.60 -18.31
N ASP A 222 0.75 -2.11 -18.39
CA ASP A 222 -0.17 -2.42 -19.49
C ASP A 222 0.05 -1.47 -20.67
N HIS A 223 0.90 -1.87 -21.60
CA HIS A 223 1.16 -1.08 -22.82
C HIS A 223 0.01 -1.12 -23.83
N LYS A 224 -0.96 -2.05 -23.71
CA LYS A 224 -2.02 -2.24 -24.70
C LYS A 224 -3.18 -1.27 -24.50
N SER A 225 -3.56 -1.02 -23.24
CA SER A 225 -4.67 -0.10 -22.93
C SER A 225 -4.26 1.37 -22.89
N GLY A 226 -2.95 1.66 -22.93
CA GLY A 226 -2.41 3.00 -22.67
C GLY A 226 -2.44 3.40 -21.19
N MET A 227 -2.94 2.53 -20.29
CA MET A 227 -2.98 2.78 -18.86
C MET A 227 -1.65 2.35 -18.22
N ASN A 228 -0.81 3.32 -17.89
CA ASN A 228 0.47 3.09 -17.26
C ASN A 228 0.42 3.46 -15.76
N ILE A 229 0.53 2.46 -14.88
CA ILE A 229 0.49 2.67 -13.43
C ILE A 229 1.52 3.70 -12.93
N PHE A 230 2.73 3.76 -13.52
CA PHE A 230 3.74 4.73 -13.11
C PHE A 230 3.26 6.16 -13.36
N ALA A 231 2.66 6.42 -14.53
CA ALA A 231 2.10 7.74 -14.83
C ALA A 231 0.84 8.03 -13.99
N MET A 232 -0.07 7.06 -13.86
CA MET A 232 -1.31 7.21 -13.12
C MET A 232 -1.10 7.43 -11.61
N ARG A 233 0.03 6.98 -11.07
CA ARG A 233 0.38 7.08 -9.64
C ARG A 233 1.55 8.00 -9.37
N GLY A 234 2.06 8.70 -10.39
CA GLY A 234 3.18 9.63 -10.24
C GLY A 234 4.41 8.96 -9.63
N ILE A 235 4.72 7.73 -10.06
CA ILE A 235 5.90 7.00 -9.62
C ILE A 235 7.12 7.57 -10.35
N ASP A 236 8.18 7.91 -9.60
CA ASP A 236 9.46 8.31 -10.17
C ASP A 236 9.99 7.17 -11.05
N ARG A 237 10.17 7.46 -12.33
CA ARG A 237 10.52 6.46 -13.33
C ARG A 237 11.98 6.11 -13.32
N ASP A 238 12.85 6.99 -12.84
CA ASP A 238 14.28 6.77 -12.93
C ASP A 238 14.76 6.03 -11.68
N GLN A 239 14.29 6.46 -10.51
CA GLN A 239 14.66 5.87 -9.21
C GLN A 239 13.77 4.68 -8.81
N GLY A 240 12.49 4.71 -9.16
CA GLY A 240 11.52 3.80 -8.56
C GLY A 240 11.29 4.08 -7.07
N CYS A 241 10.60 3.17 -6.37
CA CYS A 241 10.33 3.32 -4.94
C CYS A 241 9.79 2.02 -4.30
N ILE A 242 9.78 1.99 -2.98
CA ILE A 242 9.04 1.03 -2.16
C ILE A 242 7.80 1.74 -1.60
N ILE A 243 6.63 1.13 -1.76
CA ILE A 243 5.41 1.57 -1.08
C ILE A 243 5.03 0.50 -0.05
N VAL A 244 5.11 0.86 1.23
CA VAL A 244 4.71 0.01 2.35
C VAL A 244 3.21 0.18 2.57
N VAL A 245 2.46 -0.92 2.50
CA VAL A 245 1.01 -0.92 2.63
C VAL A 245 0.59 -1.86 3.75
N ARG A 246 -0.25 -1.34 4.64
CA ARG A 246 -0.81 -2.05 5.79
C ARG A 246 -1.77 -3.17 5.37
N PRO A 247 -2.06 -4.12 6.26
CA PRO A 247 -3.05 -5.16 5.97
C PRO A 247 -4.48 -4.64 5.74
N ASP A 248 -4.80 -3.43 6.23
CA ASP A 248 -6.06 -2.72 5.95
C ASP A 248 -6.00 -1.84 4.69
N GLN A 249 -4.98 -2.03 3.84
CA GLN A 249 -4.80 -1.39 2.54
C GLN A 249 -4.44 0.11 2.57
N TYR A 250 -4.02 0.65 3.72
CA TYR A 250 -3.50 2.02 3.83
C TYR A 250 -1.99 2.08 3.60
N ILE A 251 -1.53 3.11 2.91
CA ILE A 251 -0.12 3.38 2.68
C ILE A 251 0.48 3.86 3.99
N ALA A 252 1.43 3.10 4.51
CA ALA A 252 2.18 3.45 5.70
C ALA A 252 3.39 4.31 5.37
N GLN A 253 4.07 4.04 4.25
CA GLN A 253 5.32 4.72 3.92
C GLN A 253 5.64 4.63 2.43
N VAL A 254 6.37 5.62 1.95
CA VAL A 254 7.06 5.60 0.65
C VAL A 254 8.55 5.77 0.93
N LEU A 255 9.38 4.92 0.33
CA LEU A 255 10.82 4.88 0.52
C LEU A 255 11.54 4.75 -0.82
N PRO A 256 12.81 5.17 -0.94
CA PRO A 256 13.64 4.79 -2.08
C PRO A 256 13.94 3.27 -2.07
N LEU A 257 14.33 2.70 -3.21
CA LEU A 257 14.60 1.26 -3.33
C LEU A 257 15.76 0.78 -2.45
N ASP A 258 16.68 1.68 -2.07
CA ASP A 258 17.82 1.45 -1.19
C ASP A 258 17.59 1.94 0.26
N GLY A 259 16.36 2.36 0.60
CA GLY A 259 15.95 2.83 1.93
C GLY A 259 15.81 1.71 2.97
N PHE A 260 16.81 0.83 3.06
CA PHE A 260 16.79 -0.38 3.88
C PHE A 260 16.73 -0.06 5.38
N VAL A 261 17.47 0.95 5.83
CA VAL A 261 17.50 1.35 7.24
C VAL A 261 16.15 1.89 7.67
N GLU A 262 15.53 2.75 6.86
CA GLU A 262 14.20 3.28 7.13
C GLU A 262 13.14 2.18 7.13
N LEU A 263 13.24 1.22 6.20
CA LEU A 263 12.34 0.07 6.13
C LEU A 263 12.40 -0.78 7.40
N SER A 264 13.60 -1.12 7.88
CA SER A 264 13.75 -1.88 9.12
C SER A 264 13.33 -1.09 10.35
N THR A 265 13.71 0.17 10.44
CA THR A 265 13.32 1.05 11.54
C THR A 265 11.80 1.17 11.66
N PHE A 266 11.09 1.23 10.53
CA PHE A 266 9.63 1.26 10.52
C PHE A 266 9.03 0.00 11.16
N PHE A 267 9.44 -1.19 10.73
CA PHE A 267 8.91 -2.44 11.26
C PHE A 267 9.37 -2.72 12.71
N ASP A 268 10.56 -2.26 13.11
CA ASP A 268 11.05 -2.30 14.50
C ASP A 268 10.16 -1.55 15.48
N GLY A 269 9.37 -0.59 15.00
CA GLY A 269 8.44 0.17 15.83
C GLY A 269 7.28 -0.65 16.40
N PHE A 270 6.98 -1.84 15.87
CA PHE A 270 5.82 -2.61 16.31
C PHE A 270 5.88 -4.12 16.14
N LEU A 271 6.73 -4.68 15.26
CA LEU A 271 6.87 -6.14 15.11
C LEU A 271 7.75 -6.73 16.22
N LEU A 272 7.38 -7.93 16.66
CA LEU A 272 8.16 -8.71 17.63
C LEU A 272 8.97 -9.79 16.89
N PRO A 273 10.28 -9.93 17.18
CA PRO A 273 11.09 -11.03 16.66
C PRO A 273 10.49 -12.40 16.98
N ALA A 274 10.93 -13.43 16.26
CA ALA A 274 10.62 -14.80 16.62
C ALA A 274 11.07 -15.10 18.05
N SER A 275 10.16 -15.54 18.92
CA SER A 275 10.52 -16.03 20.26
C SER A 275 11.37 -17.29 20.09
N GLU A 276 12.54 -17.34 20.72
CA GLU A 276 13.27 -18.59 20.94
C GLU A 276 12.54 -19.35 22.07
N ASP A 277 11.55 -20.17 21.72
CA ASP A 277 11.00 -21.19 22.63
C ASP A 277 11.80 -22.49 22.52
#